data_AF-A0A6L7NLQ3-F1
#
_entry.id   AF-A0A6L7NLQ3-F1
#
_cell.length_a   1.000
_cell.length_b   1.000
_cell.length_c   1.000
_cell.angle_alpha   90.00
_cell.angle_beta   90.00
_cell.angle_gamma   90.00
#
_symmetry.space_group_name_H-M   'P 1'
#
loop_
_entity.id
_entity.type
_entity.pdbx_description
1 polymer ?
#
loop_
_entity_poly.entity_id
_entity_poly.type
_entity_poly.pdbx_seq_one_letter_code
_entity_poly.pdbx_strand_id
1 'polypeptide(L)'
;MPNEIIIHVDRWPPAKDGTKSIFNPEHGRHPLVRELLSTAGDAIAVSGWQRVESPLPVGLELVVSRRAALDGRADPANYIGGVCDVLQAERQGVQPSWLGELAGHALYENDSQVREIHYREDTSAPGGYQVRIWKL
;
A
#
# COMPACT_ATOMS: atom_id res chain seq x y z
N MET A 1 7.25 -12.78 16.91
CA MET A 1 6.63 -12.28 15.66
C MET A 1 6.90 -10.78 15.56
N PRO A 2 7.18 -10.24 14.37
CA PRO A 2 7.45 -8.80 14.22
C PRO A 2 6.23 -7.96 14.64
N ASN A 3 6.50 -6.78 15.20
CA ASN A 3 5.47 -5.79 15.54
C ASN A 3 5.23 -4.77 14.43
N GLU A 4 6.17 -4.66 13.49
CA GLU A 4 6.07 -3.81 12.30
C GLU A 4 6.66 -4.50 11.06
N ILE A 5 6.27 -4.02 9.88
CA ILE A 5 6.82 -4.39 8.58
C ILE A 5 7.03 -3.12 7.77
N ILE A 6 8.13 -3.05 7.02
CA ILE A 6 8.50 -1.93 6.17
C ILE A 6 8.63 -2.43 4.73
N ILE A 7 8.04 -1.68 3.79
CA ILE A 7 8.07 -1.94 2.35
C ILE A 7 8.66 -0.72 1.66
N HIS A 8 9.62 -0.93 0.76
CA HIS A 8 10.23 0.10 -0.07
C HIS A 8 9.92 -0.14 -1.54
N VAL A 9 9.38 0.86 -2.23
CA VAL A 9 8.99 0.75 -3.63
C VAL A 9 9.59 1.91 -4.42
N ASP A 10 10.30 1.61 -5.49
CA ASP A 10 11.03 2.57 -6.33
C ASP A 10 10.14 3.25 -7.40
N ARG A 11 8.82 3.12 -7.25
CA ARG A 11 7.80 3.74 -8.10
C ARG A 11 6.85 4.61 -7.30
N TRP A 12 5.95 5.32 -7.98
CA TRP A 12 4.92 6.11 -7.31
C TRP A 12 3.92 5.24 -6.55
N PRO A 13 3.38 5.70 -5.41
CA PRO A 13 2.35 4.94 -4.71
C PRO A 13 1.10 4.76 -5.57
N PRO A 14 0.42 3.62 -5.44
CA PRO A 14 -0.95 3.50 -5.94
C PRO A 14 -1.80 4.58 -5.27
N ALA A 15 -2.48 5.42 -6.06
CA ALA A 15 -3.42 6.40 -5.53
C ALA A 15 -4.86 6.04 -5.93
N LYS A 16 -5.84 6.73 -5.34
CA LYS A 16 -7.22 6.84 -5.86
C LYS A 16 -7.32 8.12 -6.68
N ASP A 17 -7.31 8.11 -8.01
CA ASP A 17 -7.41 9.36 -8.82
C ASP A 17 -8.42 9.29 -9.98
N GLY A 18 -9.23 8.24 -10.01
CA GLY A 18 -10.20 8.00 -11.07
C GLY A 18 -11.58 7.64 -10.51
N THR A 19 -12.59 7.64 -11.38
CA THR A 19 -13.96 7.21 -11.06
C THR A 19 -14.09 5.68 -10.91
N LYS A 20 -13.05 4.92 -11.31
CA LYS A 20 -12.99 3.46 -11.26
C LYS A 20 -12.10 3.00 -10.10
N SER A 21 -12.44 1.86 -9.49
CA SER A 21 -11.59 1.19 -8.48
C SER A 21 -10.17 0.96 -9.01
N ILE A 22 -9.17 1.08 -8.12
CA ILE A 22 -7.75 0.83 -8.43
C ILE A 22 -7.46 -0.60 -8.90
N PHE A 23 -8.39 -1.51 -8.61
CA PHE A 23 -8.35 -2.92 -8.98
C PHE A 23 -8.97 -3.22 -10.35
N ASN A 24 -9.58 -2.24 -11.00
CA ASN A 24 -10.14 -2.41 -12.33
C ASN A 24 -8.99 -2.64 -13.35
N PRO A 25 -9.00 -3.74 -14.12
CA PRO A 25 -7.92 -4.06 -15.05
C PRO A 25 -7.76 -3.04 -16.19
N GLU A 26 -8.79 -2.24 -16.48
CA GLU A 26 -8.72 -1.13 -17.44
C GLU A 26 -8.10 0.14 -16.82
N HIS A 27 -7.81 0.14 -15.51
CA HIS A 27 -7.14 1.25 -14.84
C HIS A 27 -5.64 1.14 -15.07
N GLY A 28 -5.02 2.20 -15.60
CA GLY A 28 -3.56 2.25 -15.85
C GLY A 28 -2.66 2.13 -14.61
N ARG A 29 -3.23 1.85 -13.43
CA ARG A 29 -2.54 1.70 -12.14
C ARG A 29 -2.27 0.25 -11.73
N HIS A 30 -2.74 -0.71 -12.51
CA HIS A 30 -2.47 -2.15 -12.33
C HIS A 30 -0.97 -2.48 -12.07
N PRO A 31 0.02 -1.88 -12.76
CA PRO A 31 1.42 -2.13 -12.47
C PRO A 31 1.86 -1.70 -11.06
N LEU A 32 1.32 -0.59 -10.54
CA LEU A 32 1.67 -0.06 -9.21
C LEU A 32 1.14 -0.96 -8.09
N VAL A 33 -0.06 -1.51 -8.27
CA VAL A 33 -0.65 -2.47 -7.32
C VAL A 33 0.16 -3.76 -7.25
N ARG A 34 0.55 -4.31 -8.41
CA ARG A 34 1.39 -5.52 -8.48
C ARG A 34 2.72 -5.31 -7.80
N GLU A 35 3.34 -4.16 -8.03
CA GLU A 35 4.64 -3.85 -7.46
C GLU A 35 4.57 -3.74 -5.93
N LEU A 36 3.59 -3.02 -5.39
CA LEU A 36 3.38 -2.94 -3.94
C LEU A 36 3.16 -4.33 -3.31
N LEU A 37 2.28 -5.16 -3.89
CA LEU A 37 2.03 -6.51 -3.35
C LEU A 37 3.20 -7.47 -3.54
N SER A 38 3.98 -7.32 -4.61
CA SER A 38 5.20 -8.11 -4.80
C SER A 38 6.22 -7.80 -3.72
N THR A 39 6.54 -6.52 -3.52
CA THR A 39 7.49 -6.10 -2.48
C THR A 39 6.97 -6.40 -1.07
N ALA A 40 5.64 -6.33 -0.85
CA ALA A 40 5.04 -6.79 0.40
C ALA A 40 5.30 -8.28 0.64
N GLY A 41 5.19 -9.11 -0.39
CA GLY A 41 5.54 -10.54 -0.34
C GLY A 41 6.99 -10.77 0.06
N ASP A 42 7.92 -10.03 -0.56
CA ASP A 42 9.34 -10.11 -0.22
C ASP A 42 9.59 -9.70 1.25
N ALA A 43 8.96 -8.61 1.70
CA ALA A 43 9.06 -8.14 3.08
C ALA A 43 8.43 -9.13 4.09
N ILE A 44 7.33 -9.79 3.74
CA ILE A 44 6.70 -10.86 4.53
C ILE A 44 7.67 -12.04 4.65
N ALA A 45 8.25 -12.48 3.54
CA ALA A 45 9.17 -13.63 3.51
C ALA A 45 10.41 -13.39 4.39
N VAL A 46 10.93 -12.17 4.41
CA VAL A 46 12.09 -11.78 5.22
C VAL A 46 11.73 -11.61 6.70
N SER A 47 10.63 -10.91 7.01
CA SER A 47 10.28 -10.54 8.38
C SER A 47 9.51 -11.63 9.14
N GLY A 48 8.88 -12.57 8.43
CA GLY A 48 7.90 -13.49 9.00
C GLY A 48 6.63 -12.78 9.46
N TRP A 49 6.29 -11.62 8.86
CA TRP A 49 5.06 -10.91 9.15
C TRP A 49 3.84 -11.81 8.90
N GLN A 50 2.89 -11.75 9.84
CA GLN A 50 1.60 -12.39 9.69
C GLN A 50 0.54 -11.32 9.53
N ARG A 51 -0.35 -11.51 8.56
CA ARG A 51 -1.48 -10.64 8.31
C ARG A 51 -2.24 -10.36 9.62
N VAL A 52 -2.56 -9.09 9.85
CA VAL A 52 -3.30 -8.68 11.04
C VAL A 52 -4.79 -8.87 10.80
N GLU A 53 -5.37 -9.85 11.48
CA GLU A 53 -6.79 -10.18 11.38
C GLU A 53 -7.67 -9.15 12.11
N SER A 54 -8.85 -8.87 11.56
CA SER A 54 -9.86 -8.02 12.19
C SER A 54 -10.35 -8.66 13.52
N PRO A 55 -10.57 -7.86 14.59
CA PRO A 55 -10.63 -6.40 14.65
C PRO A 55 -9.35 -5.72 15.15
N LEU A 56 -8.18 -6.39 15.11
CA LEU A 56 -6.96 -5.83 15.70
C LEU A 56 -6.52 -4.57 14.94
N PRO A 57 -6.26 -3.45 15.64
CA PRO A 57 -5.90 -2.19 14.99
C PRO A 57 -4.44 -2.20 14.47
N VAL A 58 -4.22 -1.42 13.42
CA VAL A 58 -2.88 -1.17 12.86
C VAL A 58 -2.64 0.33 12.69
N GLY A 59 -1.37 0.72 12.72
CA GLY A 59 -0.93 2.03 12.26
C GLY A 59 -0.22 1.93 10.92
N LEU A 60 -0.24 3.03 10.18
CA LEU A 60 0.37 3.17 8.86
C LEU A 60 1.23 4.44 8.80
N GLU A 61 2.43 4.34 8.26
CA GLU A 61 3.25 5.47 7.86
C GLU A 61 3.52 5.37 6.36
N LEU A 62 3.26 6.45 5.64
CA LEU A 62 3.58 6.60 4.23
C LEU A 62 4.56 7.75 4.05
N VAL A 63 5.75 7.43 3.56
CA VAL A 63 6.79 8.40 3.20
C VAL A 63 6.93 8.41 1.69
N VAL A 64 6.50 9.50 1.04
CA VAL A 64 6.61 9.62 -0.42
C VAL A 64 7.85 10.44 -0.76
N SER A 65 8.79 9.80 -1.45
CA SER A 65 9.99 10.47 -1.95
C SER A 65 9.68 11.17 -3.27
N ARG A 66 9.69 12.51 -3.26
CA ARG A 66 9.38 13.34 -4.42
C ARG A 66 10.64 13.99 -4.95
N ARG A 67 10.92 13.83 -6.24
CA ARG A 67 11.83 14.76 -6.91
C ARG A 67 11.13 16.10 -7.00
N ALA A 68 11.75 17.17 -6.50
CA ALA A 68 11.21 18.52 -6.37
C ALA A 68 10.62 19.19 -7.65
N ALA A 69 10.69 18.53 -8.81
CA ALA A 69 10.30 19.07 -10.11
C ALA A 69 9.23 18.24 -10.86
N LEU A 70 8.61 17.24 -10.21
CA LEU A 70 7.54 16.45 -10.85
C LEU A 70 6.19 16.84 -10.25
N ASP A 71 5.38 17.49 -11.08
CA ASP A 71 3.98 17.77 -10.84
C ASP A 71 3.25 16.52 -10.33
N GLY A 72 2.51 16.72 -9.23
CA GLY A 72 1.92 15.67 -8.43
C GLY A 72 0.97 14.78 -9.23
N ARG A 73 1.22 13.47 -9.19
CA ARG A 73 0.32 12.47 -9.79
C ARG A 73 -0.97 12.23 -8.97
N ALA A 74 -1.00 12.64 -7.69
CA ALA A 74 -2.17 12.68 -6.82
C ALA A 74 -1.85 13.47 -5.53
N ASP A 75 -2.89 13.89 -4.80
CA ASP A 75 -2.74 14.43 -3.45
C ASP A 75 -2.46 13.34 -2.38
N PRO A 76 -2.00 13.72 -1.18
CA PRO A 76 -1.68 12.77 -0.10
C PRO A 76 -2.81 11.82 0.29
N ALA A 77 -4.06 12.31 0.39
CA ALA A 77 -5.19 11.51 0.83
C ALA A 77 -5.48 10.38 -0.17
N ASN A 78 -5.33 10.68 -1.45
CA ASN A 78 -5.47 9.71 -2.52
C ASN A 78 -4.37 8.64 -2.50
N TYR A 79 -3.12 8.98 -2.16
CA TYR A 79 -2.06 7.98 -1.97
C TYR A 79 -2.32 7.10 -0.75
N ILE A 80 -2.68 7.69 0.39
CA ILE A 80 -3.01 6.95 1.61
C ILE A 80 -4.14 5.96 1.32
N GLY A 81 -5.24 6.42 0.74
CA GLY A 81 -6.37 5.56 0.40
C GLY A 81 -6.02 4.46 -0.60
N GLY A 82 -5.18 4.74 -1.60
CA GLY A 82 -4.75 3.74 -2.58
C GLY A 82 -3.83 2.68 -1.97
N VAL A 83 -2.86 3.08 -1.15
CA VAL A 83 -2.00 2.15 -0.40
C VAL A 83 -2.83 1.30 0.56
N CYS A 84 -3.77 1.91 1.28
CA CYS A 84 -4.65 1.20 2.19
C CYS A 84 -5.49 0.12 1.47
N ASP A 85 -6.05 0.48 0.32
CA ASP A 85 -6.83 -0.45 -0.51
C ASP A 85 -6.01 -1.64 -1.01
N VAL A 86 -4.74 -1.41 -1.35
CA VAL A 86 -3.87 -2.46 -1.91
C VAL A 86 -3.47 -3.47 -0.84
N LEU A 87 -3.11 -2.98 0.36
CA LEU A 87 -2.55 -3.80 1.43
C LEU A 87 -3.60 -4.56 2.26
N GLN A 88 -4.90 -4.29 2.07
CA GLN A 88 -5.97 -5.10 2.67
C GLN A 88 -6.28 -6.38 1.88
N ALA A 89 -6.77 -7.40 2.60
CA ALA A 89 -7.21 -8.65 2.00
C ALA A 89 -8.65 -8.57 1.49
N GLU A 90 -9.55 -7.98 2.28
CA GLU A 90 -10.93 -7.72 1.92
C GLU A 90 -10.98 -6.58 0.91
N ARG A 91 -11.32 -6.92 -0.34
CA ARG A 91 -11.46 -5.95 -1.43
C ARG A 91 -12.94 -5.86 -1.77
N GLN A 92 -13.55 -4.69 -1.61
CA GLN A 92 -14.99 -4.49 -1.84
C GLN A 92 -15.37 -4.89 -3.28
N GLY A 93 -16.02 -6.05 -3.43
CA GLY A 93 -16.80 -6.40 -4.62
C GLY A 93 -16.12 -7.24 -5.71
N VAL A 94 -14.78 -7.29 -5.81
CA VAL A 94 -14.07 -8.18 -6.76
C VAL A 94 -12.65 -8.40 -6.25
N GLN A 95 -12.24 -9.64 -5.95
CA GLN A 95 -10.82 -9.99 -6.03
C GLN A 95 -10.50 -10.17 -7.52
N PRO A 96 -9.71 -9.29 -8.14
CA PRO A 96 -9.41 -9.46 -9.54
C PRO A 96 -8.64 -10.76 -9.73
N SER A 97 -9.12 -11.62 -10.64
CA SER A 97 -8.46 -12.89 -10.95
C SER A 97 -6.99 -12.72 -11.34
N TRP A 98 -6.62 -11.54 -11.86
CA TRP A 98 -5.24 -11.20 -12.22
C TRP A 98 -4.29 -11.09 -11.02
N LEU A 99 -4.79 -10.88 -9.79
CA LEU A 99 -3.93 -10.85 -8.59
C LEU A 99 -3.29 -12.21 -8.34
N GLY A 100 -4.02 -13.31 -8.58
CA GLY A 100 -3.54 -14.66 -8.31
C GLY A 100 -2.95 -14.76 -6.89
N GLU A 101 -1.73 -15.26 -6.80
CA GLU A 101 -1.00 -15.44 -5.55
C GLU A 101 -0.69 -14.12 -4.80
N LEU A 102 -0.59 -12.99 -5.51
CA LEU A 102 -0.31 -11.68 -4.90
C LEU A 102 -1.43 -11.25 -3.93
N ALA A 103 -2.65 -11.79 -4.08
CA ALA A 103 -3.72 -11.53 -3.13
C ALA A 103 -3.35 -11.96 -1.70
N GLY A 104 -2.49 -12.98 -1.53
CA GLY A 104 -2.00 -13.47 -0.25
C GLY A 104 -0.94 -12.60 0.42
N HIS A 105 -0.44 -11.55 -0.25
CA HIS A 105 0.56 -10.63 0.30
C HIS A 105 -0.07 -9.41 1.00
N ALA A 106 -1.36 -9.47 1.30
CA ALA A 106 -2.03 -8.46 2.12
C ALA A 106 -1.47 -8.45 3.56
N LEU A 107 -1.38 -7.27 4.16
CA LEU A 107 -0.79 -7.08 5.49
C LEU A 107 -1.80 -7.04 6.62
N TYR A 108 -3.07 -6.73 6.31
CA TYR A 108 -4.20 -6.73 7.24
C TYR A 108 -5.49 -7.09 6.49
N GLU A 109 -6.55 -7.40 7.24
CA GLU A 109 -7.80 -7.87 6.65
C GLU A 109 -8.58 -6.74 5.97
N ASN A 110 -8.76 -5.61 6.66
CA ASN A 110 -9.65 -4.52 6.25
C ASN A 110 -9.06 -3.15 6.65
N ASP A 111 -9.15 -2.15 5.77
CA ASP A 111 -8.63 -0.80 6.01
C ASP A 111 -9.27 -0.06 7.19
N SER A 112 -10.45 -0.48 7.65
CA SER A 112 -11.05 -0.01 8.91
C SER A 112 -10.23 -0.36 10.16
N GLN A 113 -9.26 -1.27 10.06
CA GLN A 113 -8.28 -1.56 11.12
C GLN A 113 -7.26 -0.43 11.29
N VAL A 114 -7.06 0.43 10.28
CA VAL A 114 -6.09 1.53 10.34
C VAL A 114 -6.62 2.61 11.29
N ARG A 115 -5.96 2.81 12.43
CA ARG A 115 -6.35 3.79 13.47
C ARG A 115 -5.35 4.93 13.65
N GLU A 116 -4.14 4.78 13.14
CA GLU A 116 -3.10 5.80 13.17
C GLU A 116 -2.49 5.92 11.78
N ILE A 117 -2.36 7.15 11.26
CA ILE A 117 -1.79 7.42 9.94
C ILE A 117 -0.79 8.56 10.05
N HIS A 118 0.45 8.27 9.69
CA HIS A 118 1.50 9.26 9.50
C HIS A 118 1.80 9.40 8.01
N TYR A 119 1.84 10.64 7.53
CA TYR A 119 2.23 10.94 6.15
C TYR A 119 3.31 12.00 6.15
N ARG A 120 4.35 11.79 5.33
CA ARG A 120 5.35 12.83 5.06
C ARG A 120 5.86 12.72 3.63
N GLU A 121 6.33 13.84 3.11
CA GLU A 121 7.03 13.90 1.83
C GLU A 121 8.52 14.13 2.09
N ASP A 122 9.35 13.37 1.40
CA ASP A 122 10.81 13.54 1.41
C ASP A 122 11.25 14.06 0.04
N THR A 123 11.71 15.31 0.00
CA THR A 123 12.18 15.94 -1.26
C THR A 123 13.67 15.72 -1.52
N SER A 124 14.38 15.07 -0.59
CA SER A 124 15.82 14.82 -0.67
C SER A 124 16.16 13.47 -1.31
N ALA A 125 15.21 12.56 -1.39
CA ALA A 125 15.40 11.20 -1.86
C ALA A 125 15.07 11.02 -3.36
N PRO A 126 15.69 10.04 -4.05
CA PRO A 126 15.24 9.61 -5.38
C PRO A 126 13.79 9.11 -5.29
N GLY A 127 13.02 9.30 -6.38
CA GLY A 127 11.58 9.03 -6.38
C GLY A 127 11.22 7.61 -5.91
N GLY A 128 10.07 7.47 -5.25
CA GLY A 128 9.62 6.20 -4.67
C GLY A 128 8.78 6.44 -3.42
N TYR A 129 8.50 5.40 -2.65
CA TYR A 129 7.90 5.54 -1.33
C TYR A 129 8.27 4.39 -0.40
N GLN A 130 8.10 4.66 0.89
CA GLN A 130 8.16 3.68 1.95
C GLN A 130 6.79 3.59 2.62
N VAL A 131 6.36 2.37 2.91
CA VAL A 131 5.21 2.10 3.79
C VAL A 131 5.71 1.35 5.00
N ARG A 132 5.33 1.81 6.20
CA ARG A 132 5.48 1.05 7.44
C ARG A 132 4.10 0.73 7.98
N ILE A 133 3.86 -0.53 8.33
CA ILE A 133 2.67 -0.99 9.06
C ILE A 133 3.12 -1.51 10.41
N TRP A 134 2.41 -1.17 11.48
CA TRP A 134 2.65 -1.72 12.82
C TRP A 134 1.35 -2.09 13.52
N LYS A 135 1.42 -3.03 14.45
CA LYS A 135 0.30 -3.41 15.31
C LYS A 135 0.16 -2.39 16.45
N LEU A 136 -1.08 -2.04 16.77
CA LEU A 136 -1.44 -1.14 17.87
C LEU A 136 -1.89 -1.90 19.11
#